data_AF-X1G250-F1
#
_entry.id   AF-X1G250-F1
#
_cell.length_a   1.000
_cell.length_b   1.000
_cell.length_c   1.000
_cell.angle_alpha   90.00
_cell.angle_beta   90.00
_cell.angle_gamma   90.00
#
_symmetry.space_group_name_H-M   'P 1'
#
loop_
_entity.id
_entity.type
_entity.pdbx_description
1 polymer ?
#
loop_
_entity_poly.entity_id
_entity_poly.type
_entity_poly.pdbx_seq_one_letter_code
_entity_poly.pdbx_strand_id
1 'polypeptide(L)' 'HPTWGDGMVLNSCIDDGDEVVDIFFKELGLKRVAASLAHLEILS' A
#
# COMPACT_ATOMS: atom_id res chain seq x y z
N HIS A 1 5.17 -3.75 4.13
CA HIS A 1 5.28 -2.42 4.80
C HIS A 1 6.00 -2.62 6.14
N PRO A 2 7.03 -1.82 6.47
CA PRO A 2 7.89 -2.06 7.64
C PRO A 2 7.14 -2.16 8.99
N THR A 3 6.02 -1.42 9.13
CA THR A 3 5.21 -1.42 10.37
C THR A 3 3.96 -2.28 10.30
N TRP A 4 3.44 -2.56 9.10
CA TRP A 4 2.12 -3.21 8.92
C TRP A 4 2.23 -4.65 8.43
N GLY A 5 3.46 -5.11 8.16
CA GLY A 5 3.74 -6.43 7.63
C GLY A 5 3.35 -6.56 6.16
N ASP A 6 2.98 -7.77 5.80
CA ASP A 6 2.64 -8.16 4.44
C ASP A 6 1.17 -7.85 4.15
N GLY A 7 0.92 -7.35 2.94
CA GLY A 7 -0.41 -6.96 2.50
C GLY A 7 -0.60 -7.24 1.02
N MET A 8 -1.86 -7.34 0.60
CA MET A 8 -2.24 -7.52 -0.80
C MET A 8 -2.73 -6.21 -1.38
N VAL A 9 -2.12 -5.78 -2.48
CA VAL A 9 -2.61 -4.63 -3.25
C VAL A 9 -3.92 -5.01 -3.92
N LEU A 10 -4.95 -4.20 -3.71
CA LEU A 10 -6.29 -4.39 -4.29
C LEU A 10 -6.57 -3.42 -5.42
N ASN A 11 -6.04 -2.20 -5.31
CA ASN A 11 -6.19 -1.16 -6.31
C ASN A 11 -4.97 -0.23 -6.30
N SER A 12 -4.65 0.33 -7.47
CA SER A 12 -3.65 1.37 -7.64
C SER A 12 -4.17 2.38 -8.67
N CYS A 13 -4.07 3.67 -8.35
CA CYS A 13 -4.38 4.74 -9.29
C CYS A 13 -3.43 5.92 -9.10
N ILE A 14 -3.22 6.70 -10.16
CA ILE A 14 -2.52 7.99 -10.05
C ILE A 14 -3.51 9.05 -9.57
N ASP A 15 -3.17 9.76 -8.50
CA ASP A 15 -3.91 10.88 -7.93
C ASP A 15 -2.93 12.03 -7.61
N ASP A 16 -3.21 13.22 -8.14
CA ASP A 16 -2.36 14.42 -8.03
C ASP A 16 -0.85 14.18 -8.29
N GLY A 17 -0.53 13.29 -9.24
CA GLY A 17 0.84 12.98 -9.63
C GLY A 17 1.58 11.98 -8.74
N ASP A 18 0.92 11.42 -7.73
CA ASP A 18 1.43 10.30 -6.93
C ASP A 18 0.61 9.03 -7.18
N GLU A 19 1.18 7.88 -6.91
CA GLU A 19 0.46 6.60 -6.95
C GLU A 19 -0.21 6.36 -5.59
N VAL A 20 -1.53 6.28 -5.58
CA VAL A 20 -2.32 5.90 -4.41
C VAL A 20 -2.68 4.43 -4.50
N VAL A 21 -2.32 3.68 -3.46
CA VAL A 21 -2.47 2.23 -3.41
C VAL A 21 -3.38 1.83 -2.24
N ASP A 22 -4.37 1.00 -2.55
CA ASP A 22 -5.21 0.33 -1.56
C ASP A 22 -4.62 -1.05 -1.24
N ILE A 23 -4.26 -1.26 0.02
CA ILE A 23 -3.62 -2.49 0.50
C ILE A 23 -4.43 -3.08 1.63
N PHE A 24 -4.75 -4.36 1.53
CA PHE A 24 -5.36 -5.11 2.61
C PHE A 24 -4.30 -5.87 3.41
N PHE A 25 -4.19 -5.54 4.69
CA PHE A 25 -3.32 -6.20 5.66
C PHE A 25 -4.15 -7.12 6.55
N LYS A 26 -3.72 -8.37 6.74
CA LYS A 26 -4.50 -9.41 7.44
C LYS A 26 -4.97 -8.99 8.85
N GLU A 27 -4.11 -8.30 9.61
CA GLU A 27 -4.39 -7.91 10.99
C GLU A 27 -4.95 -6.48 11.14
N LEU A 28 -4.75 -5.63 10.13
CA LEU A 28 -5.07 -4.19 10.20
C LEU A 28 -6.22 -3.77 9.27
N GLY A 29 -6.64 -4.66 8.38
CA GLY A 29 -7.64 -4.40 7.36
C GLY A 29 -7.11 -3.52 6.22
N LEU A 30 -8.02 -2.75 5.62
CA LEU A 30 -7.73 -1.90 4.47
C LEU A 30 -6.97 -0.63 4.88
N LYS A 31 -5.91 -0.32 4.15
CA LYS A 31 -5.19 0.96 4.21
C LYS A 31 -5.07 1.54 2.80
N ARG A 32 -5.21 2.86 2.72
CA ARG A 32 -4.92 3.64 1.52
C ARG A 32 -3.68 4.49 1.79
N VAL A 33 -2.68 4.39 0.92
CA VAL A 33 -1.41 5.11 1.08
C VAL A 33 -0.90 5.68 -0.23
N ALA A 34 -0.16 6.77 -0.15
CA ALA A 34 0.68 7.25 -1.25
C ALA A 34 1.94 6.38 -1.32
N ALA A 35 2.23 5.78 -2.48
CA ALA A 35 3.33 4.85 -2.67
C ALA A 35 4.69 5.49 -2.35
N SER A 36 4.85 6.77 -2.71
CA SER A 36 6.07 7.56 -2.48
C SER A 36 6.44 7.71 -1.00
N LEU A 37 5.45 7.63 -0.10
CA LEU A 37 5.60 7.81 1.35
C LEU A 37 5.47 6.51 2.15
N ALA A 38 5.01 5.43 1.52
CA ALA A 38 4.62 4.20 2.21
C ALA A 38 5.78 3.20 2.42
N HIS A 39 6.96 3.44 1.84
CA HIS A 39 8.13 2.55 1.99
C HIS A 39 7.78 1.07 1.75
N LEU A 40 7.05 0.80 0.67
CA LEU A 40 6.62 -0.54 0.30
C LEU A 40 7.76 -1.28 -0.41
N GLU A 41 7.84 -2.58 -0.16
CA GLU A 41 8.72 -3.51 -0.87
C GLU A 41 7.86 -4.60 -1.51
N ILE A 42 8.15 -4.93 -2.76
CA ILE A 42 7.45 -6.01 -3.48
C ILE A 42 8.10 -7.33 -3.07
N LEU A 43 7.29 -8.23 -2.51
CA LEU A 43 7.71 -9.59 -2.18
C LEU A 43 7.78 -10.43 -3.46
N SER A 44 8.89 -11.13 -3.68
CA SER A 44 9.13 -12.05 -4.81
C SER A 44 8.71 -13.48 -4.51
#